data_AF-A0A1J3EW05-F1
#
_entry.id   AF-A0A1J3EW05-F1
#
_cell.length_a   1.000
_cell.length_b   1.000
_cell.length_c   1.000
_cell.angle_alpha   90.00
_cell.angle_beta   90.00
_cell.angle_gamma   90.00
#
_symmetry.space_group_name_H-M   'P 1'
#
loop_
_entity.id
_entity.type
_entity.pdbx_description
1 polymer ?
#
loop_
_entity_poly.entity_id
_entity_poly.type
_entity_poly.pdbx_seq_one_letter_code
_entity_poly.pdbx_strand_id
1 'polypeptide(L)'
;ELGFTFSFPVKQTSLSSGTLINWTKGFSIEDTIGKDVVGELNQAMERVGVDMRVAALVNDTIGTLAGGRFDNPNVVAAVILGTGTNAAYVERAQAIPKWHGLLPKSGEMVINMEWGNFRSSHLPLTE
;
A
#
# COMPACT_ATOMS: atom_id res chain seq x y z
N GLU A 1 10.38 -6.35 15.46
CA GLU A 1 9.49 -6.39 14.28
C GLU A 1 9.45 -5.01 13.60
N LEU A 2 9.18 -4.97 12.29
CA LEU A 2 9.22 -3.75 11.45
C LEU A 2 7.96 -3.63 10.60
N GLY A 3 7.43 -2.40 10.46
CA GLY A 3 6.49 -2.04 9.39
C GLY A 3 7.26 -1.61 8.14
N PHE A 4 7.07 -2.30 7.03
CA PHE A 4 7.77 -2.04 5.78
C PHE A 4 6.86 -1.27 4.82
N THR A 5 7.11 0.03 4.69
CA THR A 5 6.40 0.84 3.68
C THR A 5 7.09 0.69 2.33
N PHE A 6 6.39 0.11 1.35
CA PHE A 6 6.91 -0.12 0.00
C PHE A 6 6.01 0.52 -1.05
N SER A 7 6.34 1.76 -1.42
CA SER A 7 5.52 2.66 -2.23
C SER A 7 5.64 2.43 -3.74
N PHE A 8 5.41 1.18 -4.15
CA PHE A 8 5.33 0.76 -5.54
C PHE A 8 4.08 -0.12 -5.73
N PRO A 9 3.60 -0.27 -6.98
CA PRO A 9 2.51 -1.20 -7.28
C PRO A 9 2.84 -2.62 -6.82
N VAL A 10 2.13 -3.08 -5.78
CA VAL A 10 2.29 -4.41 -5.20
C VAL A 10 0.96 -5.13 -5.17
N LYS A 11 0.98 -6.40 -5.58
CA LYS A 11 -0.10 -7.34 -5.31
C LYS A 11 0.10 -7.91 -3.90
N GLN A 12 -0.49 -7.26 -2.91
CA GLN A 12 -0.41 -7.70 -1.52
C GLN A 12 -1.21 -9.01 -1.34
N THR A 13 -0.56 -10.05 -0.85
CA THR A 13 -1.14 -11.40 -0.69
C THR A 13 -1.45 -11.75 0.75
N SER A 14 -0.82 -11.06 1.71
CA SER A 14 -1.13 -11.11 3.14
C SER A 14 -0.70 -9.82 3.83
N LEU A 15 -0.89 -9.73 5.16
CA LEU A 15 -0.39 -8.58 5.93
C LEU A 15 1.13 -8.36 5.74
N SER A 16 1.90 -9.44 5.62
CA SER A 16 3.37 -9.41 5.58
C SER A 16 3.93 -10.09 4.32
N SER A 17 3.24 -10.00 3.18
CA SER A 17 3.76 -10.48 1.88
C SER A 17 3.11 -9.74 0.73
N GLY A 18 3.88 -9.49 -0.33
CA GLY A 18 3.36 -8.81 -1.51
C GLY A 18 4.32 -8.83 -2.67
N THR A 19 3.78 -9.13 -3.85
CA THR A 19 4.54 -9.26 -5.07
C THR A 19 4.63 -7.94 -5.82
N LEU A 20 5.83 -7.48 -6.16
CA LEU A 20 6.00 -6.29 -7.01
C LEU A 20 5.39 -6.54 -8.41
N ILE A 21 4.51 -5.65 -8.85
CA ILE A 21 3.88 -5.72 -10.18
C ILE A 21 4.76 -5.03 -11.21
N ASN A 22 5.16 -3.78 -10.93
CA ASN A 22 6.01 -2.98 -11.80
C ASN A 22 6.69 -1.87 -11.01
N TRP A 23 7.87 -1.46 -11.47
CA TRP A 23 8.51 -0.27 -10.94
C TRP A 23 7.84 1.00 -11.48
N THR A 24 7.89 2.06 -10.67
CA THR A 24 7.45 3.41 -11.02
C THR A 24 8.53 4.39 -10.57
N LYS A 25 8.30 5.71 -10.70
CA LYS A 25 9.20 6.75 -10.17
C LYS A 25 10.63 6.67 -10.73
N GLY A 26 10.80 6.16 -11.96
CA GLY A 26 12.09 6.02 -12.63
C GLY A 26 12.95 4.82 -12.20
N PHE A 27 12.45 3.93 -11.34
CA PHE A 27 13.13 2.69 -10.99
C PHE A 27 12.98 1.64 -12.10
N SER A 28 14.02 0.82 -12.31
CA SER A 28 14.00 -0.27 -13.29
C SER A 28 14.95 -1.39 -12.86
N ILE A 29 14.48 -2.29 -12.00
CA ILE A 29 15.21 -3.48 -11.55
C ILE A 29 14.42 -4.71 -11.96
N GLU A 30 14.73 -5.26 -13.13
CA GLU A 30 13.95 -6.32 -13.77
C GLU A 30 13.81 -7.56 -12.87
N ASP A 31 14.89 -7.97 -12.23
CA ASP A 31 14.94 -9.16 -11.37
C ASP A 31 14.03 -9.10 -10.13
N THR A 32 13.47 -7.94 -9.78
CA THR A 32 12.55 -7.80 -8.64
C THR A 32 11.08 -7.92 -9.05
N ILE A 33 10.75 -7.72 -10.34
CA ILE A 33 9.38 -7.82 -10.82
C ILE A 33 8.88 -9.25 -10.61
N GLY A 34 7.69 -9.40 -10.01
CA GLY A 34 7.13 -10.72 -9.70
C GLY A 34 7.67 -11.37 -8.42
N LYS A 35 8.58 -10.72 -7.67
CA LYS A 35 9.09 -11.24 -6.39
C LYS A 35 8.36 -10.68 -5.18
N ASP A 36 8.31 -11.47 -4.10
CA ASP A 36 7.80 -11.02 -2.80
C ASP A 36 8.84 -10.13 -2.10
N VAL A 37 8.55 -8.83 -2.04
CA VAL A 37 9.49 -7.83 -1.53
C VAL A 37 9.74 -7.97 -0.03
N VAL A 38 8.81 -8.58 0.71
CA VAL A 38 9.01 -8.87 2.14
C VAL A 38 10.02 -9.99 2.33
N GLY A 39 9.90 -11.06 1.53
CA GLY A 39 10.87 -12.15 1.50
C GLY A 39 12.28 -11.66 1.17
N GLU A 40 12.41 -10.81 0.13
CA GLU A 40 13.69 -10.22 -0.26
C GLU A 40 14.32 -9.39 0.87
N LEU A 41 13.54 -8.56 1.57
CA LEU A 41 14.05 -7.76 2.69
C LEU A 41 14.43 -8.62 3.91
N ASN A 42 13.62 -9.63 4.25
CA ASN A 42 13.95 -10.55 5.35
C ASN A 42 15.26 -11.32 5.08
N GLN A 43 15.45 -11.84 3.87
CA GLN A 43 16.69 -12.50 3.48
C GLN A 43 17.89 -11.54 3.54
N ALA A 44 17.70 -10.27 3.16
CA ALA A 44 18.74 -9.26 3.26
C ALA A 44 19.13 -8.98 4.72
N MET A 45 18.16 -8.88 5.64
CA MET A 45 18.40 -8.70 7.08
C MET A 45 19.12 -9.90 7.69
N GLU A 46 18.76 -11.13 7.30
CA GLU A 46 19.42 -12.35 7.75
C GLU A 46 20.90 -12.39 7.32
N ARG A 47 21.20 -12.04 6.07
CA ARG A 47 22.58 -11.99 5.54
C ARG A 47 23.49 -11.02 6.31
N VAL A 48 22.93 -9.96 6.90
CA VAL A 48 23.69 -8.98 7.68
C VAL A 48 23.59 -9.21 9.20
N GLY A 49 22.94 -10.29 9.63
CA GLY A 49 22.86 -10.68 11.05
C GLY A 49 21.93 -9.79 11.89
N VAL A 50 20.92 -9.16 11.28
CA VAL A 50 19.95 -8.33 12.01
C VAL A 50 18.78 -9.19 12.48
N ASP A 51 18.59 -9.29 13.80
CA ASP A 51 17.43 -9.97 14.42
C ASP A 51 16.16 -9.11 14.32
N MET A 52 15.55 -9.12 13.13
CA MET A 52 14.36 -8.36 12.81
C MET A 52 13.50 -9.10 11.78
N ARG A 53 12.19 -8.89 11.85
CA ARG A 53 11.21 -9.42 10.88
C ARG A 53 10.21 -8.35 10.48
N VAL A 54 9.82 -8.35 9.21
CA VAL A 54 8.70 -7.53 8.71
C VAL A 54 7.38 -8.08 9.24
N ALA A 55 6.68 -7.31 10.07
CA ALA A 55 5.35 -7.65 10.59
C ALA A 55 4.22 -7.20 9.66
N ALA A 56 4.43 -6.13 8.89
CA ALA A 56 3.44 -5.63 7.95
C ALA A 56 4.11 -5.00 6.73
N LEU A 57 3.60 -5.32 5.55
CA LEU A 57 3.84 -4.59 4.31
C LEU A 57 2.76 -3.52 4.16
N VAL A 58 3.18 -2.28 3.93
CA VAL A 58 2.31 -1.11 3.99
C VAL A 58 2.51 -0.24 2.75
N ASN A 59 1.45 0.36 2.24
CA ASN A 59 1.53 1.46 1.27
C ASN A 59 1.66 2.79 2.04
N ASP A 60 2.45 3.74 1.55
CA ASP A 60 2.69 5.04 2.21
C ASP A 60 1.41 5.81 2.52
N THR A 61 0.40 5.73 1.65
CA THR A 61 -0.87 6.42 1.88
C THR A 61 -1.70 5.73 2.97
N ILE A 62 -1.61 4.39 3.08
CA ILE A 62 -2.17 3.63 4.20
C ILE A 62 -1.44 3.99 5.50
N GLY A 63 -0.12 4.10 5.48
CA GLY A 63 0.68 4.52 6.64
C GLY A 63 0.31 5.92 7.10
N THR A 64 0.11 6.84 6.16
CA THR A 64 -0.36 8.21 6.43
C THR A 64 -1.75 8.22 7.08
N LEU A 65 -2.66 7.40 6.56
CA LEU A 65 -3.99 7.21 7.15
C LEU A 65 -3.91 6.66 8.59
N ALA A 66 -3.11 5.62 8.79
CA ALA A 66 -2.94 4.97 10.09
C ALA A 66 -2.35 5.94 11.13
N GLY A 67 -1.32 6.71 10.76
CA GLY A 67 -0.74 7.75 11.62
C GLY A 67 -1.75 8.83 11.98
N GLY A 68 -2.46 9.38 11.00
CA GLY A 68 -3.50 10.38 11.27
C GLY A 68 -4.64 9.85 12.14
N ARG A 69 -5.05 8.59 11.93
CA ARG A 69 -6.10 7.93 12.72
C ARG A 69 -5.68 7.63 14.16
N PHE A 70 -4.40 7.34 14.37
CA PHE A 70 -3.83 7.13 15.70
C PHE A 70 -3.96 8.39 16.55
N ASP A 71 -3.70 9.56 15.97
CA ASP A 71 -3.83 10.85 16.68
C ASP A 71 -5.28 11.36 16.74
N ASN A 72 -6.09 11.05 15.71
CA ASN A 72 -7.46 11.54 15.61
C ASN A 72 -8.43 10.45 15.09
N PRO A 73 -9.36 9.95 15.93
CA PRO A 73 -10.33 8.92 15.57
C PRO A 73 -11.47 9.43 14.67
N ASN A 74 -11.34 10.61 14.04
CA ASN A 74 -12.24 11.09 13.00
C ASN A 74 -11.60 11.11 11.60
N VAL A 75 -10.31 10.75 11.48
CA VAL A 75 -9.65 10.64 10.16
C VAL A 75 -10.28 9.49 9.37
N VAL A 76 -10.77 9.78 8.16
CA VAL A 76 -11.42 8.81 7.27
C VAL A 76 -10.68 8.59 5.95
N ALA A 77 -9.78 9.50 5.59
CA ALA A 77 -8.99 9.47 4.36
C ALA A 77 -7.61 10.11 4.57
N ALA A 78 -6.66 9.71 3.73
CA ALA A 78 -5.33 10.29 3.61
C ALA A 78 -5.02 10.48 2.13
N VAL A 79 -4.29 11.56 1.84
CA VAL A 79 -3.93 11.95 0.47
C VAL A 79 -2.45 12.32 0.44
N ILE A 80 -1.74 11.80 -0.55
CA ILE A 80 -0.37 12.18 -0.87
C ILE A 80 -0.41 13.10 -2.09
N LEU A 81 0.17 14.29 -1.95
CA LEU A 81 0.39 15.26 -3.03
C LEU A 81 1.88 15.63 -3.06
N GLY A 82 2.66 14.92 -3.87
CA GLY A 82 4.09 15.15 -4.02
C GLY A 82 4.56 14.80 -5.43
N THR A 83 5.75 14.18 -5.55
CA THR A 83 6.27 13.68 -6.84
C THR A 83 5.30 12.70 -7.51
N GLY A 84 4.53 11.96 -6.71
CA GLY A 84 3.35 11.22 -7.16
C GLY A 84 2.12 11.64 -6.38
N THR A 85 0.97 11.10 -6.76
CA THR A 85 -0.30 11.33 -6.06
C THR A 85 -1.01 10.01 -5.77
N ASN A 86 -1.57 9.89 -4.57
CA ASN A 86 -2.38 8.74 -4.17
C ASN A 86 -3.38 9.13 -3.07
N ALA A 87 -4.42 8.32 -2.88
CA ALA A 87 -5.35 8.43 -1.77
C ALA A 87 -5.64 7.05 -1.16
N ALA A 88 -5.87 7.04 0.14
CA ALA A 88 -6.39 5.90 0.88
C ALA A 88 -7.53 6.35 1.79
N TYR A 89 -8.52 5.48 2.01
CA TYR A 89 -9.65 5.80 2.87
C TYR A 89 -10.19 4.55 3.58
N VAL A 90 -11.03 4.78 4.59
CA VAL A 90 -11.75 3.74 5.32
C VAL A 90 -13.12 3.50 4.67
N GLU A 91 -13.32 2.31 4.11
CA GLU A 91 -14.59 1.87 3.54
C GLU A 91 -15.27 0.86 4.48
N ARG A 92 -16.60 0.77 4.39
CA ARG A 92 -17.37 -0.32 4.99
C ARG A 92 -17.07 -1.61 4.23
N ALA A 93 -16.52 -2.60 4.92
CA ALA A 93 -16.07 -3.84 4.29
C ALA A 93 -17.18 -4.58 3.51
N GLN A 94 -18.44 -4.45 3.96
CA GLN A 94 -19.61 -5.04 3.31
C GLN A 94 -20.01 -4.34 1.99
N ALA A 95 -19.52 -3.13 1.74
CA ALA A 95 -19.80 -2.35 0.54
C ALA A 95 -18.80 -2.59 -0.60
N ILE A 96 -17.99 -3.66 -0.51
CA ILE A 96 -16.94 -4.00 -1.51
C ILE A 96 -17.34 -5.30 -2.24
N PRO A 97 -18.08 -5.24 -3.36
CA PRO A 97 -18.60 -6.44 -4.02
C PRO A 97 -17.53 -7.42 -4.50
N LYS A 98 -16.32 -6.93 -4.80
CA LYS A 98 -15.20 -7.76 -5.25
C LYS A 98 -14.50 -8.53 -4.11
N TRP A 99 -14.75 -8.17 -2.85
CA TRP A 99 -14.11 -8.78 -1.70
C TRP A 99 -14.93 -9.96 -1.18
N HIS A 100 -14.31 -11.14 -1.18
CA HIS A 100 -14.94 -12.39 -0.73
C HIS A 100 -14.19 -13.01 0.46
N GLY A 101 -13.18 -12.31 0.99
CA GLY A 101 -12.39 -12.78 2.13
C GLY A 101 -13.04 -12.51 3.47
N LEU A 102 -12.35 -12.89 4.55
CA LEU A 102 -12.79 -12.58 5.92
C LEU A 102 -12.92 -11.07 6.12
N LEU A 103 -13.97 -10.66 6.81
CA LEU A 103 -14.18 -9.26 7.15
C LEU A 103 -13.34 -8.87 8.38
N PRO A 104 -12.81 -7.65 8.42
CA PRO A 104 -12.15 -7.11 9.61
C PRO A 104 -13.14 -7.00 10.77
N LYS A 105 -12.66 -7.18 12.02
CA LYS A 105 -13.51 -7.19 13.22
C LYS A 105 -14.30 -5.89 13.42
N SER A 106 -13.73 -4.75 13.03
CA SER A 106 -14.38 -3.44 13.08
C SER A 106 -15.43 -3.23 11.97
N GLY A 107 -15.45 -4.07 10.94
CA GLY A 107 -16.19 -3.82 9.71
C GLY A 107 -15.58 -2.74 8.81
N GLU A 108 -14.44 -2.15 9.21
CA GLU A 108 -13.72 -1.11 8.48
C GLU A 108 -12.58 -1.73 7.64
N MET A 109 -12.63 -1.52 6.33
CA MET A 109 -11.60 -1.94 5.38
C MET A 109 -10.85 -0.72 4.86
N VAL A 110 -9.54 -0.69 5.03
CA VAL A 110 -8.71 0.36 4.43
C VAL A 110 -8.52 0.06 2.95
N ILE A 111 -8.81 1.04 2.10
CA ILE A 111 -8.65 0.98 0.64
C ILE A 111 -7.48 1.86 0.24
N ASN A 112 -6.46 1.28 -0.38
CA ASN A 112 -5.51 2.02 -1.21
C ASN A 112 -6.12 2.18 -2.61
N MET A 113 -6.35 3.42 -3.05
CA MET A 113 -7.03 3.69 -4.31
C MET A 113 -6.11 3.62 -5.53
N GLU A 114 -4.81 3.86 -5.35
CA GLU A 114 -3.87 4.08 -6.46
C GLU A 114 -4.43 5.08 -7.49
N TRP A 115 -4.98 6.21 -6.99
CA TRP A 115 -5.85 7.09 -7.77
C TRP A 115 -5.11 7.90 -8.85
N GLY A 116 -3.78 7.82 -8.91
CA GLY A 116 -2.98 8.57 -9.86
C GLY A 116 -3.26 8.15 -11.31
N ASN A 117 -3.85 6.97 -11.49
CA ASN A 117 -4.30 6.46 -12.78
C ASN A 117 -5.76 6.82 -13.12
N PHE A 118 -6.42 7.67 -12.33
CA PHE A 118 -7.77 8.14 -12.65
C PHE A 118 -7.77 8.99 -13.93
N ARG A 119 -8.69 8.67 -14.85
CA ARG A 119 -8.89 9.41 -16.11
C ARG A 119 -10.38 9.55 -16.39
N SER A 120 -10.78 10.73 -16.86
CA SER A 120 -12.17 11.03 -17.23
C SER A 120 -12.20 12.06 -18.35
N SER A 121 -13.24 12.02 -19.20
CA SER A 121 -13.53 13.06 -20.20
C SER A 121 -13.89 14.41 -19.57
N HIS A 122 -14.21 14.42 -18.28
CA HIS A 122 -14.47 15.63 -17.51
C HIS A 122 -13.20 16.33 -17.01
N LEU A 123 -12.01 15.70 -17.16
CA LEU A 123 -10.75 16.37 -16.84
C LEU A 123 -10.46 17.42 -17.93
N PRO A 124 -10.29 18.71 -17.57
CA PRO A 124 -10.03 19.77 -18.53
C PRO A 124 -8.57 19.68 -19.02
N LEU A 125 -8.33 18.80 -19.97
CA LEU A 125 -7.04 18.68 -20.65
C LEU A 125 -6.94 19.77 -21.72
N THR A 126 -5.80 20.47 -21.76
CA THR A 126 -5.46 21.31 -22.90
C THR A 126 -4.90 20.44 -24.02
N GLU A 127 -4.94 20.96 -25.26
CA GLU A 127 -4.13 20.42 -26.35
C GLU A 127 -2.62 20.51 -26.04
#